data_AF-C4RDY0-F1
#
_entry.id   AF-C4RDY0-F1
#
_cell.length_a   1.000
_cell.length_b   1.000
_cell.length_c   1.000
_cell.angle_alpha   90.00
_cell.angle_beta   90.00
_cell.angle_gamma   90.00
#
_symmetry.space_group_name_H-M   'P 1'
#
loop_
_entity.id
_entity.type
_entity.pdbx_description
1 polymer ?
#
loop_
_entity_poly.entity_id
_entity_poly.type
_entity_poly.pdbx_seq_one_letter_code
_entity_poly.pdbx_strand_id
1 'polypeptide(L)'
;MPRPARNQRAAHPPTPQRRPEAAHTALRPLWLCRACAAPWPCAFARLTLRQEYAHDRIGLHVYLCAVLHEATADLYRLHPHDGPDPRSLFDRFLGWVRGPGPGPGGGDHPGPA
;
A
#
# COMPACT_ATOMS: atom_id res chain seq x y z
N MET A 1 38.55 -2.03 57.07
CA MET A 1 38.58 -2.63 55.72
C MET A 1 37.50 -1.98 54.85
N PRO A 2 37.81 -1.19 53.82
CA PRO A 2 36.79 -0.64 52.93
C PRO A 2 36.36 -1.67 51.88
N ARG A 3 35.04 -1.84 51.69
CA ARG A 3 34.43 -2.73 50.69
C ARG A 3 34.64 -2.18 49.28
N PRO A 4 34.98 -2.98 48.25
CA PRO A 4 35.01 -2.48 46.88
C PRO A 4 33.59 -2.30 46.35
N ALA A 5 33.31 -1.13 45.77
CA ALA A 5 32.07 -0.85 45.06
C ALA A 5 32.06 -1.63 43.72
N ARG A 6 31.06 -2.50 43.57
CA ARG A 6 30.82 -3.27 42.34
C ARG A 6 30.40 -2.30 41.23
N ASN A 7 31.33 -2.01 40.32
CA ASN A 7 31.08 -1.25 39.09
C ASN A 7 30.07 -2.02 38.21
N GLN A 8 28.81 -1.63 38.28
CA GLN A 8 27.76 -2.08 37.37
C GLN A 8 27.60 -1.03 36.26
N ARG A 9 28.48 -1.09 35.25
CA ARG A 9 28.14 -0.50 33.95
C ARG A 9 27.03 -1.36 33.36
N ALA A 10 25.79 -0.91 33.52
CA ALA A 10 24.67 -1.45 32.76
C ALA A 10 24.98 -1.28 31.27
N ALA A 11 25.28 -2.39 30.60
CA ALA A 11 25.28 -2.44 29.15
C ALA A 11 23.84 -2.18 28.70
N HIS A 12 23.57 -1.00 28.16
CA HIS A 12 22.31 -0.78 27.46
C HIS A 12 22.17 -1.85 26.37
N PRO A 13 21.01 -2.52 26.23
CA PRO A 13 20.77 -3.36 25.07
C PRO A 13 20.87 -2.48 23.82
N PRO A 14 21.46 -2.97 22.71
CA PRO A 14 21.45 -2.23 21.47
C PRO A 14 19.99 -1.96 21.11
N THR A 15 19.63 -0.69 21.02
CA THR A 15 18.34 -0.26 20.49
C THR A 15 18.15 -0.98 19.15
N PRO A 16 17.02 -1.66 18.89
CA PRO A 16 16.78 -2.26 17.59
C PRO A 16 16.88 -1.14 16.56
N GLN A 17 17.94 -1.19 15.75
CA GLN A 17 18.17 -0.24 14.68
C GLN A 17 16.94 -0.33 13.77
N ARG A 18 16.09 0.70 13.80
CA ARG A 18 14.98 0.83 12.86
C ARG A 18 15.61 0.82 11.47
N ARG A 19 15.49 -0.32 10.79
CA ARG A 19 15.78 -0.41 9.36
C ARG A 19 15.05 0.78 8.72
N PRO A 20 15.69 1.56 7.83
CA PRO A 20 14.98 2.61 7.10
C PRO A 20 13.67 1.99 6.61
N GLU A 21 12.53 2.55 7.01
CA GLU A 21 11.23 1.99 6.64
C GLU A 21 11.26 1.83 5.12
N ALA A 22 11.28 0.58 4.66
CA ALA A 22 11.42 0.32 3.24
C ALA A 22 10.29 1.07 2.54
N ALA A 23 10.61 1.79 1.46
CA ALA A 23 9.58 2.46 0.69
C ALA A 23 8.53 1.42 0.25
N HIS A 24 7.24 1.79 0.31
CA HIS A 24 6.14 0.92 -0.07
C HIS A 24 6.02 0.79 -1.61
N THR A 25 7.11 0.36 -2.26
CA THR A 25 7.24 0.16 -3.70
C THR A 25 6.93 -1.29 -4.09
N ALA A 26 6.68 -1.49 -5.39
CA ALA A 26 6.39 -2.80 -5.95
C ALA A 26 7.64 -3.70 -5.99
N LEU A 27 7.47 -4.95 -5.60
CA LEU A 27 8.41 -6.05 -5.81
C LEU A 27 7.97 -6.84 -7.04
N ARG A 28 8.56 -6.54 -8.20
CA ARG A 28 8.34 -7.31 -9.43
C ARG A 28 9.16 -8.62 -9.41
N PRO A 29 8.67 -9.72 -10.03
CA PRO A 29 7.39 -9.85 -10.74
C PRO A 29 6.20 -10.24 -9.85
N LEU A 30 6.39 -10.36 -8.53
CA LEU A 30 5.36 -10.82 -7.59
C LEU A 30 4.26 -9.78 -7.32
N TRP A 31 4.54 -8.52 -7.60
CA TRP A 31 3.68 -7.38 -7.30
C TRP A 31 3.29 -7.30 -5.83
N LEU A 32 4.18 -7.71 -4.92
CA LEU A 32 4.04 -7.50 -3.48
C LEU A 32 4.71 -6.19 -3.07
N CYS A 33 4.35 -5.66 -1.91
CA CYS A 33 5.01 -4.49 -1.37
C CYS A 33 6.34 -4.89 -0.72
N ARG A 34 7.44 -4.21 -1.07
CA ARG A 34 8.76 -4.47 -0.47
C ARG A 34 8.82 -4.27 1.04
N ALA A 35 7.98 -3.37 1.56
CA ALA A 35 7.99 -2.98 2.96
C ALA A 35 7.15 -3.90 3.86
N CYS A 36 5.97 -4.28 3.39
CA CYS A 36 4.98 -4.98 4.22
C CYS A 36 4.51 -6.32 3.63
N ALA A 37 5.05 -6.75 2.49
CA ALA A 37 4.69 -7.98 1.76
C ALA A 37 3.22 -8.09 1.32
N ALA A 38 2.36 -7.11 1.63
CA ALA A 38 0.99 -7.05 1.15
C ALA A 38 0.92 -6.85 -0.38
N PRO A 39 -0.19 -7.22 -1.05
CA PRO A 39 -0.38 -6.95 -2.48
C PRO A 39 -0.20 -5.47 -2.80
N TRP A 40 0.74 -5.15 -3.68
CA TRP A 40 0.98 -3.77 -4.12
C TRP A 40 -0.06 -3.35 -5.19
N PRO A 41 -0.72 -2.18 -5.12
CA PRO A 41 -0.52 -1.12 -4.13
C PRO A 41 -1.14 -1.48 -2.78
N CYS A 42 -0.31 -1.52 -1.74
CA CYS A 42 -0.75 -1.70 -0.35
C CYS A 42 -1.33 -0.39 0.20
N ALA A 43 -1.98 -0.43 1.37
CA ALA A 43 -2.64 0.76 1.94
C ALA A 43 -1.71 2.00 2.02
N PHE A 44 -0.48 1.83 2.49
CA PHE A 44 0.51 2.91 2.55
C PHE A 44 0.91 3.41 1.16
N ALA A 45 1.16 2.52 0.19
CA ALA A 45 1.46 2.92 -1.18
C ALA A 45 0.32 3.74 -1.79
N ARG A 46 -0.94 3.35 -1.56
CA ARG A 46 -2.12 4.09 -2.03
C ARG A 46 -2.16 5.49 -1.43
N LEU A 47 -1.89 5.63 -0.13
CA LEU A 47 -1.84 6.94 0.53
C LEU A 47 -0.71 7.81 -0.03
N THR A 48 0.51 7.26 -0.16
CA THR A 48 1.66 7.98 -0.73
C THR A 48 1.38 8.44 -2.16
N LEU A 49 0.85 7.56 -3.02
CA LEU A 49 0.52 7.92 -4.41
C LEU A 49 -0.57 9.00 -4.49
N ARG A 50 -1.56 8.99 -3.59
CA ARG A 50 -2.56 10.07 -3.52
C ARG A 50 -1.98 11.40 -3.06
N GLN A 51 -0.99 11.37 -2.17
CA GLN A 51 -0.30 12.58 -1.72
C GLN A 51 0.60 13.14 -2.82
N GLU A 52 1.37 12.28 -3.49
CA GLU A 52 2.28 12.68 -4.57
C GLU A 52 1.52 13.27 -5.77
N TYR A 53 0.38 12.68 -6.13
CA TYR A 53 -0.47 13.15 -7.22
C TYR A 53 -1.68 13.96 -6.73
N ALA A 54 -1.60 14.62 -5.57
CA ALA A 54 -2.72 15.35 -4.98
C ALA A 54 -3.33 16.41 -5.92
N HIS A 55 -2.50 16.99 -6.80
CA HIS A 55 -2.89 18.02 -7.77
C HIS A 55 -3.00 17.49 -9.21
N ASP A 56 -2.76 16.20 -9.45
CA ASP A 56 -2.81 15.58 -10.78
C ASP A 56 -3.43 14.17 -10.75
N ARG A 57 -4.75 14.14 -10.58
CA ARG A 57 -5.51 12.88 -10.55
C ARG A 57 -5.49 12.13 -11.88
N ILE A 58 -5.39 12.85 -13.00
CA ILE A 58 -5.32 12.25 -14.33
C ILE A 58 -3.97 11.54 -14.47
N GLY A 59 -2.87 12.20 -14.10
CA GLY A 59 -1.54 11.60 -14.04
C GLY A 59 -1.50 10.35 -13.16
N LEU A 60 -2.15 10.37 -11.99
CA LEU A 60 -2.26 9.17 -11.14
C LEU A 60 -2.95 8.00 -11.84
N HIS A 61 -4.06 8.25 -12.53
CA HIS A 61 -4.73 7.20 -13.31
C HIS A 61 -3.86 6.68 -14.44
N VAL A 62 -3.23 7.57 -15.22
CA VAL A 62 -2.36 7.18 -16.35
C VAL A 62 -1.20 6.32 -15.85
N TYR A 63 -0.54 6.74 -14.76
CA TYR A 63 0.50 5.97 -14.10
C TYR A 63 0.00 4.59 -13.68
N LEU A 64 -1.13 4.51 -12.95
CA LEU A 64 -1.66 3.24 -12.46
C LEU A 64 -2.15 2.32 -13.57
N CYS A 65 -2.64 2.86 -14.70
CA CYS A 65 -2.97 2.06 -15.88
C CYS A 65 -1.73 1.41 -16.50
N ALA A 66 -0.62 2.15 -16.63
CA ALA A 66 0.64 1.59 -17.12
C ALA A 66 1.15 0.49 -16.19
N VAL A 67 1.11 0.75 -14.88
CA VAL A 67 1.55 -0.22 -13.87
C VAL A 67 0.64 -1.45 -13.81
N LEU A 68 -0.68 -1.29 -13.95
CA LEU A 68 -1.63 -2.39 -14.08
C LEU A 68 -1.33 -3.28 -15.29
N HIS A 69 -0.99 -2.69 -16.44
CA HIS A 69 -0.63 -3.43 -17.65
C HIS A 69 0.63 -4.29 -17.41
N GLU A 70 1.67 -3.72 -16.80
CA GLU A 70 2.87 -4.48 -16.41
C GLU A 70 2.55 -5.59 -15.40
N ALA A 71 1.72 -5.30 -14.40
CA ALA A 71 1.34 -6.26 -13.38
C ALA A 71 0.55 -7.44 -13.93
N THR A 72 -0.35 -7.15 -14.87
CA THR A 72 -1.10 -8.18 -15.59
C THR A 72 -0.13 -9.10 -16.32
N ALA A 73 0.78 -8.55 -17.13
CA ALA A 73 1.74 -9.36 -17.89
C ALA A 73 2.63 -10.25 -17.00
N ASP A 74 3.13 -9.72 -15.89
CA ASP A 74 3.98 -10.49 -14.96
C ASP A 74 3.19 -11.57 -14.20
N LEU A 75 1.99 -11.25 -13.69
CA LEU A 75 1.18 -12.20 -12.92
C LEU A 75 0.64 -13.34 -13.78
N TYR A 76 0.23 -13.07 -15.04
CA TYR A 76 -0.15 -14.12 -15.98
C TYR A 76 1.02 -15.03 -16.35
N ARG A 77 2.25 -14.50 -16.42
CA ARG A 77 3.45 -15.34 -16.63
C ARG A 77 3.74 -16.23 -15.42
N LEU A 78 3.52 -15.73 -14.20
CA LEU A 78 3.73 -16.50 -12.97
C LEU A 78 2.66 -17.58 -12.79
N HIS A 79 1.40 -17.31 -13.15
CA HIS A 79 0.26 -18.24 -13.01
C HIS A 79 -0.43 -18.47 -14.37
N PRO A 80 0.12 -19.34 -15.25
CA PRO A 80 -0.41 -19.52 -16.61
C PRO A 80 -1.80 -20.14 -16.69
N HIS A 81 -2.19 -20.93 -15.68
CA HIS A 81 -3.45 -21.67 -15.67
C HIS A 81 -4.57 -20.94 -14.91
N ASP A 82 -4.22 -20.28 -13.81
CA ASP A 82 -5.14 -19.58 -12.92
C ASP A 82 -4.72 -18.11 -12.78
N GLY A 83 -4.64 -17.43 -13.92
CA GLY A 83 -4.28 -16.02 -14.00
C GLY A 83 -5.20 -15.15 -13.12
N PRO A 84 -4.72 -13.99 -12.64
CA PRO A 84 -5.51 -13.14 -11.75
C PRO A 84 -6.80 -12.66 -12.44
N ASP A 85 -7.90 -12.70 -11.70
CA ASP A 85 -9.19 -12.19 -12.17
C ASP A 85 -9.07 -10.70 -12.59
N PRO A 86 -9.48 -10.33 -13.82
CA PRO A 86 -9.35 -8.97 -14.32
C PRO A 86 -10.06 -7.92 -13.46
N ARG A 87 -11.23 -8.25 -12.88
CA ARG A 87 -11.96 -7.35 -11.98
C ARG A 87 -11.16 -7.08 -10.71
N SER A 88 -10.61 -8.14 -10.11
CA SER A 88 -9.77 -8.04 -8.91
C SER A 88 -8.52 -7.18 -9.15
N LEU A 89 -7.91 -7.26 -10.34
CA LEU A 89 -6.80 -6.38 -10.71
C LEU A 89 -7.25 -4.92 -10.88
N PHE A 90 -8.37 -4.68 -11.55
CA PHE A 90 -8.94 -3.34 -11.68
C PHE A 90 -9.22 -2.70 -10.32
N ASP A 91 -9.90 -3.41 -9.42
CA ASP A 91 -10.27 -2.90 -8.10
C ASP A 91 -9.02 -2.60 -7.24
N ARG A 92 -7.99 -3.45 -7.38
CA ARG A 92 -6.70 -3.29 -6.68
C ARG A 92 -5.91 -2.07 -7.14
N PHE A 93 -5.81 -1.82 -8.44
CA PHE A 93 -4.99 -0.73 -8.99
C PHE A 93 -5.76 0.58 -9.16
N LEU A 94 -6.99 0.53 -9.66
CA LEU A 94 -7.76 1.71 -10.07
C LEU A 94 -9.01 1.97 -9.21
N GLY A 95 -9.61 0.93 -8.61
CA GLY A 95 -10.89 1.02 -7.91
C GLY A 95 -10.96 2.03 -6.76
N TRP A 96 -9.82 2.36 -6.15
CA TRP A 96 -9.72 3.29 -5.01
C TRP A 96 -9.31 4.72 -5.40
N VAL A 97 -8.94 4.97 -6.66
CA VAL A 97 -8.46 6.29 -7.13
C VAL A 97 -9.62 7.26 -7.34
N ARG A 98 -10.80 6.71 -7.62
CA ARG A 98 -12.07 7.40 -7.40
C ARG A 98 -12.27 7.44 -5.88
N GLY A 99 -12.12 8.62 -5.27
CA GLY A 99 -12.53 8.81 -3.87
C GLY A 99 -13.99 8.37 -3.69
N PRO A 100 -14.48 8.19 -2.44
CA PRO A 100 -15.90 8.14 -2.24
C PRO A 100 -16.47 9.39 -2.92
N GLY A 101 -17.29 9.21 -3.96
CA GLY A 101 -18.18 10.30 -4.34
C GLY A 101 -19.01 10.62 -3.09
N PRO A 102 -19.55 11.84 -2.95
CA PRO A 102 -20.69 11.99 -2.05
C PRO A 102 -21.70 10.92 -2.47
N GLY A 103 -21.86 9.88 -1.65
CA GLY A 103 -23.01 9.00 -1.79
C GLY A 103 -24.24 9.90 -1.73
N PRO A 104 -25.33 9.57 -2.43
CA PRO A 104 -26.57 10.31 -2.23
C PRO A 104 -26.83 10.29 -0.73
N GLY A 105 -26.71 11.45 -0.10
CA GLY A 105 -27.03 11.60 1.31
C GLY A 105 -28.41 11.02 1.51
N GLY A 106 -28.58 10.24 2.57
CA GLY A 106 -29.89 9.86 3.07
C GLY A 106 -30.69 11.12 3.36
N GLY A 107 -31.34 11.65 2.33
CA GLY A 107 -32.44 12.57 2.41
C GLY A 107 -33.68 11.72 2.52
N ASP A 108 -34.07 11.46 3.76
CA ASP A 108 -35.43 11.10 4.15
C ASP A 108 -36.43 11.88 3.28
N HIS A 109 -37.09 11.18 2.36
CA HIS A 109 -38.25 11.73 1.65
C HIS A 109 -39.48 11.18 2.35
N PRO A 110 -40.23 11.98 3.13
CA PRO A 110 -41.48 11.51 3.71
C PRO A 110 -42.47 11.28 2.55
N GLY A 111 -42.94 10.03 2.42
CA GLY A 111 -43.94 9.66 1.42
C GLY A 111 -45.26 10.39 1.65
N PRO A 112 -46.02 10.75 0.59
CA PRO A 112 -47.30 11.40 0.75
C PRO A 112 -48.36 10.42 1.30
N ALA A 113 -49.20 10.97 2.18
CA ALA A 113 -50.30 10.33 2.90
C ALA A 113 -51.45 9.86 1.99
#